data_AF-A0A1J3GRK2-F1
#
_entry.id   AF-A0A1J3GRK2-F1
#
_cell.length_a   1.000
_cell.length_b   1.000
_cell.length_c   1.000
_cell.angle_alpha   90.00
_cell.angle_beta   90.00
_cell.angle_gamma   90.00
#
_symmetry.space_group_name_H-M   'P 1'
#
loop_
_entity.id
_entity.type
_entity.pdbx_description
1 polymer ?
#
loop_
_entity_poly.entity_id
_entity_poly.type
_entity_poly.pdbx_seq_one_letter_code
_entity_poly.pdbx_strand_id
1 'polypeptide(L)'
;MFRDLPRDLVEEEILTRVPATHLKGLGSTCKLWNRMFNGDRRFARKHSDKAAKQFMVLLLRRALRISPAIVDLDGKVPSLEAKTEVSPVDSSHSAAQFDVGRVFHCDGLLLCTSFDESRFVVWNPFTGETRWFLPSYRANGDRQFA
;
A
#
# COMPACT_ATOMS: atom_id res chain seq x y z
N MET A 1 19.43 2.23 29.66
CA MET A 1 18.05 2.68 29.40
C MET A 1 17.11 1.53 29.05
N PHE A 2 17.26 0.82 27.92
CA PHE A 2 16.35 -0.30 27.61
C PHE A 2 16.68 -1.64 28.30
N ARG A 3 17.88 -1.79 28.88
CA ARG A 3 18.31 -3.05 29.52
C ARG A 3 17.69 -3.29 30.90
N ASP A 4 17.23 -2.22 31.54
CA ASP A 4 16.68 -2.24 32.90
C ASP A 4 15.16 -2.41 32.91
N LEU A 5 14.55 -2.50 31.72
CA LEU A 5 13.12 -2.67 31.52
C LEU A 5 12.79 -4.10 31.10
N PRO A 6 11.60 -4.62 31.46
CA PRO A 6 11.13 -5.90 30.94
C PRO A 6 11.13 -5.90 29.41
N ARG A 7 11.63 -7.00 28.82
CA ARG A 7 11.73 -7.16 27.36
C ARG A 7 10.40 -6.90 26.67
N ASP A 8 9.31 -7.47 27.19
CA ASP A 8 7.99 -7.34 26.58
C ASP A 8 7.52 -5.89 26.56
N LEU A 9 7.82 -5.10 27.59
CA LEU A 9 7.46 -3.68 27.61
C LEU A 9 8.20 -2.90 26.52
N VAL A 10 9.50 -3.15 26.37
CA VAL A 10 10.32 -2.48 25.36
C VAL A 10 9.90 -2.89 23.96
N GLU A 11 9.79 -4.20 23.70
CA GLU A 11 9.52 -4.75 22.38
C GLU A 11 8.07 -4.55 21.94
N GLU A 12 7.11 -4.65 22.86
CA GLU A 12 5.69 -4.64 22.51
C GLU A 12 5.01 -3.29 22.64
N GLU A 13 5.49 -2.38 23.50
CA GLU A 13 4.84 -1.09 23.76
C GLU A 13 5.69 0.12 23.38
N ILE A 14 6.99 0.11 23.63
CA ILE A 14 7.86 1.25 23.31
C ILE A 14 8.24 1.22 21.83
N LEU A 15 8.92 0.16 21.39
CA LEU A 15 9.49 0.10 20.04
C LEU A 15 8.41 0.00 18.96
N THR A 16 7.24 -0.58 19.25
CA THR A 16 6.11 -0.62 18.29
C THR A 16 5.49 0.74 18.00
N ARG A 17 5.72 1.75 18.85
CA ARG A 17 5.22 3.12 18.65
C ARG A 17 6.25 4.06 18.04
N VAL A 18 7.52 3.66 17.98
CA VAL A 18 8.60 4.46 17.40
C VAL A 18 8.52 4.34 15.87
N PRO A 19 8.58 5.45 15.10
CA PRO A 19 8.56 5.37 13.64
C PRO A 19 9.68 4.49 13.08
N ALA A 20 9.38 3.72 12.03
CA ALA A 20 10.31 2.75 11.44
C ALA A 20 11.63 3.37 10.97
N THR A 21 11.60 4.64 10.56
CA THR A 21 12.79 5.43 10.17
C THR A 21 13.82 5.51 11.29
N HIS A 22 13.39 5.69 12.53
CA HIS A 22 14.27 5.75 13.71
C HIS A 22 14.71 4.34 14.15
N LEU A 23 13.82 3.34 14.02
CA LEU A 23 14.16 1.95 14.34
C LEU A 23 15.26 1.39 13.44
N LYS A 24 15.31 1.80 12.16
CA LYS A 24 16.38 1.39 11.23
C LYS A 24 17.76 1.80 11.76
N GLY A 25 17.88 2.99 12.33
CA GLY A 25 19.10 3.46 12.99
C GLY A 25 19.42 2.67 14.26
N LEU A 26 18.41 2.36 15.09
CA LEU A 26 18.61 1.55 16.29
C LEU A 26 19.07 0.11 15.95
N GLY A 27 18.63 -0.44 14.81
CA GLY A 27 19.02 -1.76 14.33
C GLY A 27 20.52 -1.92 14.10
N SER A 28 21.24 -0.84 13.77
CA SER A 28 22.70 -0.90 13.56
C SER A 28 23.50 -0.99 14.86
N THR A 29 22.88 -0.71 16.02
CA THR A 29 23.58 -0.66 17.32
C THR A 29 23.87 -2.05 17.89
N CYS A 30 23.00 -3.04 17.67
CA CYS A 30 23.25 -4.41 18.11
C CYS A 30 22.49 -5.48 17.32
N LYS A 31 23.02 -6.71 17.35
CA LYS A 31 22.47 -7.88 16.64
C LYS A 31 21.05 -8.24 17.07
N LEU A 32 20.71 -7.99 18.34
CA LEU A 32 19.38 -8.26 18.88
C LEU A 32 18.32 -7.41 18.17
N TRP A 33 18.52 -6.08 18.17
CA TRP A 33 17.62 -5.14 17.51
C TRP A 33 17.59 -5.37 16.00
N ASN A 34 18.74 -5.60 15.37
CA ASN A 34 18.80 -5.91 13.94
C ASN A 34 17.93 -7.13 13.56
N ARG A 35 18.03 -8.22 14.35
CA ARG A 35 17.25 -9.43 14.10
C ARG A 35 15.76 -9.18 14.31
N MET A 36 15.39 -8.45 15.35
CA MET A 36 13.98 -8.16 15.62
C MET A 36 13.35 -7.28 14.53
N PHE A 37 14.01 -6.20 14.13
CA PHE A 37 13.45 -5.27 13.14
C PHE A 37 13.40 -5.85 11.72
N ASN A 38 14.33 -6.74 11.35
CA ASN A 38 14.43 -7.25 9.98
C ASN A 38 13.96 -8.71 9.81
N GLY A 39 13.83 -9.47 10.89
CA GLY A 39 13.54 -10.91 10.83
C GLY A 39 12.30 -11.35 11.60
N ASP A 40 11.81 -10.56 12.57
CA ASP A 40 10.64 -10.92 13.36
C ASP A 40 9.35 -10.40 12.72
N ARG A 41 8.61 -11.32 12.08
CA ARG A 41 7.31 -11.02 11.46
C ARG A 41 6.25 -10.60 12.49
N ARG A 42 6.31 -11.10 13.73
CA ARG A 42 5.36 -10.74 14.80
C ARG A 42 5.57 -9.29 15.20
N PHE A 43 6.84 -8.88 15.36
CA PHE A 43 7.18 -7.48 15.62
C PHE A 43 6.75 -6.58 14.45
N ALA A 44 7.12 -6.93 13.21
CA ALA A 44 6.77 -6.13 12.03
C ALA A 44 5.26 -5.91 11.92
N ARG A 45 4.45 -6.97 12.10
CA ARG A 45 2.99 -6.86 12.08
C ARG A 45 2.47 -5.94 13.19
N LYS A 46 2.90 -6.17 14.44
CA LYS A 46 2.44 -5.37 15.60
C LYS A 46 2.87 -3.90 15.49
N HIS A 47 4.06 -3.65 14.96
CA HIS A 47 4.57 -2.31 14.66
C HIS A 47 3.71 -1.64 13.58
N SER A 48 3.45 -2.31 12.45
CA SER A 48 2.58 -1.78 11.39
C SER A 48 1.14 -1.52 11.86
N ASP A 49 0.60 -2.37 12.72
CA ASP A 49 -0.74 -2.19 13.28
C ASP A 49 -0.84 -0.96 14.20
N LYS A 50 0.24 -0.67 14.96
CA LYS A 50 0.33 0.47 15.90
C LYS A 50 0.89 1.75 15.28
N ALA A 51 1.53 1.65 14.12
CA ALA A 51 2.13 2.80 13.44
C ALA A 51 1.05 3.83 13.05
N ALA A 52 1.41 5.10 13.10
CA ALA A 52 0.56 6.16 12.59
C ALA A 52 0.32 5.92 11.09
N LYS A 53 -0.95 5.72 10.72
CA LYS A 53 -1.36 5.44 9.34
C LYS A 53 -1.50 6.77 8.60
N GLN A 54 -0.74 6.94 7.53
CA GLN A 54 -0.97 8.01 6.57
C GLN A 54 -1.97 7.49 5.54
N PHE A 55 -3.07 8.22 5.35
CA PHE A 55 -4.07 7.90 4.35
C PHE A 55 -3.74 8.62 3.04
N MET A 56 -3.81 7.90 1.93
CA MET A 56 -3.78 8.49 0.60
C MET A 56 -5.15 8.29 -0.03
N VAL A 57 -5.78 9.39 -0.41
CA VAL A 57 -7.06 9.33 -1.13
C VAL A 57 -6.77 9.15 -2.61
N LEU A 58 -7.48 8.22 -3.23
CA LEU A 58 -7.38 7.91 -4.65
C LEU A 58 -8.76 8.02 -5.27
N LEU A 59 -8.84 8.67 -6.42
CA LEU A 59 -10.08 8.89 -7.16
C LEU A 59 -10.01 8.14 -8.49
N LEU A 60 -11.03 7.35 -8.80
CA LEU A 60 -11.25 6.84 -10.16
C LEU A 60 -12.02 7.89 -10.96
N ARG A 61 -11.39 8.43 -12.00
CA ARG A 61 -11.99 9.47 -12.86
C ARG A 61 -12.83 8.85 -13.98
N ARG A 62 -13.67 9.69 -14.60
CA ARG A 62 -14.50 9.31 -15.77
C ARG A 62 -13.70 8.75 -16.93
N ALA A 63 -12.45 9.18 -17.09
CA ALA A 63 -11.52 8.65 -18.09
C ALA A 63 -10.94 7.27 -17.71
N LEU A 64 -11.48 6.58 -16.69
CA LEU A 64 -11.04 5.27 -16.22
C LEU A 64 -9.58 5.26 -15.74
N ARG A 65 -9.18 6.36 -15.11
CA ARG A 65 -7.82 6.59 -14.57
C ARG A 65 -7.86 6.88 -13.09
N ILE A 66 -6.81 6.49 -12.38
CA ILE A 66 -6.66 6.74 -10.95
C ILE A 66 -5.86 8.03 -10.77
N SER A 67 -6.31 8.91 -9.87
CA SER A 67 -5.56 10.10 -9.46
C SER A 67 -5.52 10.23 -7.93
N PRO A 68 -4.35 10.44 -7.32
CA PRO A 68 -4.25 10.82 -5.92
C PRO A 68 -4.96 12.14 -5.67
N ALA A 69 -5.52 12.28 -4.48
CA ALA A 69 -6.10 13.53 -4.02
C ALA A 69 -5.63 13.86 -2.60
N ILE A 70 -5.46 15.14 -2.36
CA ILE A 70 -5.31 15.69 -1.01
C ILE A 70 -6.70 16.11 -0.56
N VAL A 71 -7.07 15.67 0.63
CA VAL A 71 -8.28 16.12 1.30
C VAL A 71 -7.85 16.95 2.49
N ASP A 72 -8.27 18.21 2.50
CA ASP A 72 -8.18 19.05 3.68
C ASP A 72 -9.54 19.06 4.38
N LEU A 73 -9.56 18.51 5.60
CA LEU A 73 -10.74 18.45 6.47
C LEU A 73 -10.65 19.45 7.63
N ASP A 74 -9.49 20.08 7.83
CA ASP A 74 -9.23 20.98 8.97
C ASP A 74 -9.66 22.43 8.67
N GLY A 75 -9.88 22.75 7.39
CA GLY A 75 -10.41 24.03 6.94
C GLY A 75 -11.90 24.25 7.26
N LYS A 76 -12.33 25.52 7.25
CA LYS A 76 -13.75 25.94 7.43
C LYS A 76 -14.70 25.34 6.37
N VAL A 77 -14.16 24.95 5.23
CA VAL A 77 -14.85 24.24 4.14
C VAL A 77 -13.95 23.08 3.71
N PRO A 78 -14.43 21.83 3.76
CA PRO A 78 -13.66 20.69 3.26
C PRO A 78 -13.27 20.90 1.80
N SER A 79 -12.01 20.65 1.45
CA SER A 79 -11.53 20.79 0.08
C SER A 79 -10.86 19.51 -0.43
N LEU A 80 -11.01 19.26 -1.73
CA LEU A 80 -10.47 18.10 -2.42
C LEU A 80 -9.67 18.60 -3.62
N GLU A 81 -8.35 18.48 -3.54
CA GLU A 81 -7.46 18.79 -4.65
C GLU A 81 -6.91 17.49 -5.23
N ALA A 82 -7.31 17.20 -6.47
CA ALA A 82 -6.88 16.00 -7.16
C ALA A 82 -5.62 16.29 -7.99
N LYS A 83 -4.55 15.54 -7.73
CA LYS A 83 -3.25 15.64 -8.40
C LYS A 83 -3.31 15.04 -9.80
N THR A 84 -2.19 15.16 -10.52
CA THR A 84 -1.97 14.55 -11.83
C THR A 84 -2.32 13.06 -11.81
N GLU A 85 -2.95 12.59 -12.89
CA GLU A 85 -3.31 11.20 -13.07
C GLU A 85 -2.09 10.29 -12.97
N VAL A 86 -2.26 9.15 -12.33
CA VAL A 86 -1.22 8.14 -12.17
C VAL A 86 -1.76 6.85 -12.76
N SER A 87 -1.18 6.45 -13.89
CA SER A 87 -1.54 5.18 -14.53
C SER A 87 -0.56 4.08 -14.08
N PRO A 88 -1.06 2.86 -13.83
CA PRO A 88 -0.19 1.70 -13.76
C PRO A 88 0.55 1.58 -15.09
N VAL A 89 1.88 1.69 -15.07
CA VAL A 89 2.68 1.53 -16.29
C VAL A 89 2.94 0.04 -16.49
N ASP A 90 2.61 -0.45 -17.69
CA ASP A 90 3.00 -1.76 -18.17
C ASP A 90 4.29 -1.63 -18.98
N SER A 91 5.42 -2.03 -18.39
CA SER A 91 6.71 -2.04 -19.09
C SER A 91 6.79 -3.10 -20.19
N SER A 92 5.87 -4.08 -20.19
CA SER A 92 5.88 -5.23 -21.11
C SER A 92 4.92 -5.07 -22.29
N HIS A 93 3.83 -4.30 -22.12
CA HIS A 93 2.81 -4.11 -23.16
C HIS A 93 2.50 -2.62 -23.38
N SER A 94 3.53 -1.89 -23.84
CA SER A 94 3.58 -0.42 -23.94
C SER A 94 2.65 0.26 -24.97
N ALA A 95 1.67 -0.45 -25.56
CA ALA A 95 0.82 0.10 -26.63
C ALA A 95 -0.68 0.18 -26.29
N ALA A 96 -1.18 -0.65 -25.37
CA ALA A 96 -2.62 -0.70 -25.08
C ALA A 96 -2.92 0.04 -23.77
N GLN A 97 -3.65 1.16 -23.89
CA GLN A 97 -4.19 1.92 -22.76
C GLN A 97 -4.91 0.97 -21.78
N PHE A 98 -4.54 1.03 -20.50
CA PHE A 98 -5.19 0.25 -19.45
C PHE A 98 -6.28 1.10 -18.79
N ASP A 99 -7.51 0.92 -19.26
CA ASP A 99 -8.67 1.60 -18.70
C ASP A 99 -9.18 0.81 -17.49
N VAL A 100 -9.11 1.45 -16.31
CA VAL A 100 -9.46 0.84 -15.03
C VAL A 100 -10.98 0.69 -14.90
N GLY A 101 -11.47 -0.55 -14.87
CA GLY A 101 -12.87 -0.87 -14.65
C GLY A 101 -13.24 -0.92 -13.17
N ARG A 102 -12.51 -1.74 -12.39
CA ARG A 102 -12.74 -1.92 -10.94
C ARG A 102 -11.44 -1.84 -10.15
N VAL A 103 -11.54 -1.32 -8.93
CA VAL A 103 -10.41 -1.16 -7.99
C VAL A 103 -10.77 -1.80 -6.65
N PHE A 104 -9.91 -2.67 -6.15
CA PHE A 104 -9.98 -3.25 -4.81
C PHE A 104 -8.73 -2.86 -4.04
N HIS A 105 -8.84 -2.61 -2.73
CA HIS A 105 -7.68 -2.25 -1.89
C HIS A 105 -7.40 -3.31 -0.82
N CYS A 106 -6.12 -3.56 -0.53
CA CYS A 106 -5.67 -4.44 0.54
C CYS A 106 -4.32 -3.97 1.07
N ASP A 107 -4.23 -3.60 2.35
CA ASP A 107 -2.99 -3.20 3.03
C ASP A 107 -2.11 -2.19 2.26
N GLY A 108 -2.74 -1.21 1.60
CA GLY A 108 -2.05 -0.17 0.82
C GLY A 108 -1.72 -0.55 -0.63
N LEU A 109 -2.00 -1.79 -1.04
CA LEU A 109 -1.95 -2.24 -2.42
C LEU A 109 -3.32 -2.11 -3.09
N LEU A 110 -3.31 -1.90 -4.40
CA LEU A 110 -4.51 -1.86 -5.24
C LEU A 110 -4.50 -3.02 -6.22
N LEU A 111 -5.60 -3.75 -6.29
CA LEU A 111 -5.90 -4.63 -7.41
C LEU A 111 -6.81 -3.87 -8.37
N CYS A 112 -6.31 -3.56 -9.56
CA CYS A 112 -7.06 -2.90 -10.61
C CYS A 112 -7.37 -3.90 -11.72
N THR A 113 -8.61 -3.89 -12.19
CA THR A 113 -9.09 -4.70 -13.32
C THR A 113 -9.25 -3.79 -14.54
N SER A 114 -8.96 -4.30 -15.74
CA SER A 114 -9.35 -3.58 -16.95
C SER A 114 -10.87 -3.63 -17.13
N PHE A 115 -11.42 -2.62 -17.81
CA PHE A 115 -12.87 -2.55 -18.09
C PHE A 115 -13.40 -3.77 -18.86
N ASP A 116 -12.58 -4.33 -19.76
CA ASP A 116 -12.88 -5.54 -20.54
C ASP A 116 -12.52 -6.85 -19.81
N GLU A 117 -12.08 -6.76 -18.54
CA GLU A 117 -11.63 -7.88 -17.71
C GLU A 117 -10.54 -8.76 -18.33
N SER A 118 -9.83 -8.26 -19.35
CA SER A 118 -8.77 -8.97 -20.06
C SER A 118 -7.44 -8.96 -19.32
N ARG A 119 -7.25 -8.03 -18.36
CA ARG A 119 -5.98 -7.84 -17.63
C ARG A 119 -6.22 -7.34 -16.21
N PHE A 120 -5.32 -7.71 -15.32
CA PHE A 120 -5.30 -7.23 -13.94
C PHE A 120 -3.92 -6.74 -13.55
N VAL A 121 -3.86 -5.73 -12.68
CA VAL A 121 -2.61 -5.23 -12.12
C VAL A 121 -2.73 -5.10 -10.60
N VAL A 122 -1.76 -5.65 -9.90
CA VAL A 122 -1.50 -5.30 -8.50
C VAL A 122 -0.52 -4.14 -8.51
N TRP A 123 -0.92 -3.02 -7.92
CA TRP A 123 -0.19 -1.77 -7.95
C TRP A 123 0.02 -1.23 -6.54
N ASN A 124 1.26 -0.87 -6.23
CA ASN A 124 1.60 -0.06 -5.07
C ASN A 124 1.66 1.41 -5.48
N PRO A 125 0.64 2.23 -5.16
CA PRO A 125 0.60 3.63 -5.57
C PRO A 125 1.63 4.52 -4.84
N PHE A 126 2.21 4.05 -3.73
CA PHE A 126 3.25 4.80 -3.00
C PHE A 126 4.64 4.60 -3.60
N THR A 127 4.97 3.38 -4.05
CA THR A 127 6.27 3.08 -4.67
C THR A 127 6.25 3.16 -6.19
N GLY A 128 5.07 3.12 -6.80
CA GLY A 128 4.90 3.02 -8.25
C GLY A 128 5.07 1.60 -8.79
N GLU A 129 5.37 0.61 -7.94
CA GLU A 129 5.60 -0.78 -8.38
C GLU A 129 4.31 -1.44 -8.87
N THR A 130 4.35 -2.04 -10.05
CA THR A 130 3.22 -2.74 -10.68
C THR A 130 3.57 -4.19 -10.94
N ARG A 131 2.57 -5.07 -10.83
CA ARG A 131 2.66 -6.46 -11.24
C ARG A 131 1.42 -6.86 -12.03
N TRP A 132 1.63 -7.25 -13.27
CA TRP A 132 0.58 -7.55 -14.24
C TRP A 132 0.23 -9.03 -14.27
N PHE A 133 -1.04 -9.32 -14.54
CA PHE A 133 -1.59 -10.68 -14.66
C PHE A 133 -2.59 -10.74 -15.81
N LEU A 134 -2.58 -11.87 -16.52
CA LEU A 134 -3.60 -12.21 -17.51
C LEU A 134 -4.59 -13.21 -16.89
N PRO A 135 -5.90 -13.04 -17.12
CA PRO A 135 -6.88 -14.06 -16.80
C PRO A 135 -6.52 -15.36 -17.52
N SER A 136 -6.48 -16.46 -16.78
CA SER A 136 -6.45 -17.78 -17.40
C SER A 136 -7.88 -18.11 -17.85
N TYR A 137 -8.26 -17.65 -19.04
CA TYR A 137 -9.55 -18.05 -19.63
C TYR A 137 -9.55 -19.57 -19.85
N ARG A 138 -10.16 -20.32 -18.94
CA ARG A 138 -10.80 -21.59 -19.30
C ARG A 138 -12.17 -21.21 -19.85
N ALA A 139 -12.42 -21.54 -21.11
CA ALA A 139 -13.72 -21.34 -21.73
C ALA A 139 -14.81 -22.05 -20.91
N ASN A 140 -15.52 -21.32 -20.05
CA ASN A 140 -16.92 -21.55 -19.72
C ASN A 140 -17.48 -20.45 -18.81
N GLY A 141 -18.44 -19.71 -19.36
CA GLY A 141 -19.69 -19.30 -18.73
C GLY A 141 -19.63 -18.48 -17.45
N ASP A 142 -19.97 -17.19 -17.59
CA ASP A 142 -20.62 -16.32 -16.60
C ASP A 142 -20.17 -16.45 -15.15
N ARG A 143 -19.29 -15.54 -14.72
CA ARG A 143 -19.22 -15.14 -13.31
C ARG A 143 -19.03 -13.64 -13.18
N GLN A 144 -20.12 -12.96 -12.84
CA GLN A 144 -20.07 -11.65 -12.20
C GLN A 144 -19.38 -11.81 -10.84
N PHE A 145 -18.26 -11.13 -10.65
CA PHE A 145 -17.67 -10.95 -9.32
C PHE A 145 -18.47 -9.88 -8.59
N ALA A 146 -19.16 -10.27 -7.52
CA ALA A 146 -19.85 -9.41 -6.56
C ALA A 146 -18.86 -8.63 -5.67
#